data_AF-A0AA39SFR2-F1
#
_entry.id   AF-A0AA39SFR2-F1
#
_cell.length_a   1.000
_cell.length_b   1.000
_cell.length_c   1.000
_cell.angle_alpha   90.00
_cell.angle_beta   90.00
_cell.angle_gamma   90.00
#
_symmetry.space_group_name_H-M   'P 1'
#
loop_
_entity.id
_entity.type
_entity.pdbx_description
1 polymer ?
#
loop_
_entity_poly.entity_id
_entity_poly.type
_entity_poly.pdbx_seq_one_letter_code
_entity_poly.pdbx_strand_id
1 'polypeptide(L)'
;MVAGGGASVIYADTVGDLGYASELGNYAEYSGAPNEEEVLQYARVVIDCATADPDGRKRALLIGGGIANFTDVAATFNGIIRALREKESKLKASRMHIYVRRGGPNYQTGLAKMRALGEELGVPFEVYGPEATMTGICKQAIDCFVKDDEIRLCELGFFCVSWIVLIFRVEELAADTVSTRLKTFYSHWKETKSDLWGSADVLAIATPPASEDLRYLKSSALNIWLLGYEFPETIMVFTKKQIHFLCSQKKASLLGVVKKSAMDAVGADVVLHVKAKTDDGTGLMDGIFSAVRSLSKADGNDNPIVGYISRETPEGKLLETWDDRLKNTGFQLSDVTNGLSDLFAVKDQDEIMNVKKAGYLTYSVMNKIVVPKLENVIDEEKKISHSSLMDETEKAILEPTKAGSKAYEALLKAQEAAISALKPGNKVSAAYQAALSVVEKDAPELVPNLTKMLAQASALSSVSQA
;
A
#
# COMPACT_ATOMS: atom_id res chain seq x y z
N MET A 1 24.23 17.83 8.70
CA MET A 1 25.68 17.86 8.40
C MET A 1 26.12 16.46 8.01
N VAL A 2 26.06 16.14 6.71
CA VAL A 2 26.25 14.77 6.25
C VAL A 2 27.57 14.59 5.51
N ALA A 3 28.25 13.48 5.77
CA ALA A 3 29.52 13.12 5.16
C ALA A 3 29.32 12.20 3.94
N GLY A 4 29.32 12.80 2.74
CA GLY A 4 29.27 12.15 1.42
C GLY A 4 27.91 12.18 0.71
N GLY A 5 27.94 12.34 -0.62
CA GLY A 5 26.77 12.46 -1.51
C GLY A 5 25.74 11.33 -1.43
N GLY A 6 26.18 10.08 -1.35
CA GLY A 6 25.24 8.97 -1.19
C GLY A 6 24.55 8.99 0.17
N ALA A 7 25.29 9.38 1.22
CA ALA A 7 24.73 9.41 2.57
C ALA A 7 23.70 10.51 2.71
N SER A 8 23.97 11.67 2.13
CA SER A 8 23.12 12.85 2.21
C SER A 8 21.78 12.59 1.53
N VAL A 9 21.76 12.00 0.34
CA VAL A 9 20.52 11.56 -0.34
C VAL A 9 19.74 10.57 0.54
N ILE A 10 20.41 9.55 1.12
CA ILE A 10 19.74 8.59 2.02
C ILE A 10 19.08 9.27 3.22
N TYR A 11 19.74 10.25 3.86
CA TYR A 11 19.13 10.99 4.97
C TYR A 11 17.89 11.78 4.53
N ALA A 12 17.97 12.47 3.38
CA ALA A 12 16.86 13.26 2.86
C ALA A 12 15.67 12.38 2.47
N ASP A 13 15.91 11.32 1.70
CA ASP A 13 14.89 10.36 1.28
C ASP A 13 14.25 9.69 2.51
N THR A 14 15.05 9.26 3.49
CA THR A 14 14.50 8.65 4.71
C THR A 14 13.58 9.61 5.48
N VAL A 15 13.93 10.90 5.60
CA VAL A 15 13.07 11.88 6.26
C VAL A 15 11.80 12.13 5.44
N GLY A 16 11.91 12.16 4.11
CA GLY A 16 10.77 12.27 3.21
C GLY A 16 9.82 11.07 3.29
N ASP A 17 10.36 9.85 3.27
CA ASP A 17 9.62 8.59 3.39
C ASP A 17 8.91 8.46 4.74
N LEU A 18 9.47 9.07 5.79
CA LEU A 18 8.83 9.15 7.10
C LEU A 18 7.72 10.22 7.17
N GLY A 19 7.48 10.98 6.09
CA GLY A 19 6.43 11.99 5.98
C GLY A 19 6.83 13.39 6.44
N TYR A 20 8.12 13.65 6.68
CA TYR A 20 8.62 14.91 7.26
C TYR A 20 9.47 15.72 6.27
N ALA A 21 9.27 15.54 4.96
CA ALA A 21 9.98 16.28 3.92
C ALA A 21 9.88 17.80 4.09
N SER A 22 8.71 18.31 4.48
CA SER A 22 8.48 19.75 4.72
C SER A 22 9.19 20.29 5.96
N GLU A 23 9.54 19.42 6.92
CA GLU A 23 10.28 19.80 8.14
C GLU A 23 11.80 19.69 7.94
N LEU A 24 12.25 19.11 6.82
CA LEU A 24 13.67 19.00 6.51
C LEU A 24 14.27 20.39 6.25
N GLY A 25 15.06 20.87 7.21
CA GLY A 25 15.81 22.11 7.08
C GLY A 25 17.05 22.00 6.18
N ASN A 26 17.91 23.02 6.25
CA ASN A 26 19.09 23.17 5.40
C ASN A 26 19.90 21.87 5.24
N TYR A 27 19.94 21.41 4.00
CA TYR A 27 20.72 20.27 3.56
C TYR A 27 22.10 20.73 3.12
N ALA A 28 23.14 20.20 3.75
CA ALA A 28 24.51 20.45 3.35
C ALA A 28 25.34 19.18 3.58
N GLU A 29 26.35 19.00 2.75
CA GLU A 29 27.27 17.87 2.83
C GLU A 29 28.73 18.31 2.74
N TYR A 30 29.62 17.46 3.24
CA TYR A 30 31.06 17.56 3.00
C TYR A 30 31.61 16.20 2.58
N SER A 31 32.60 16.19 1.68
CA SER A 31 33.22 14.97 1.16
C SER A 31 34.69 15.21 0.81
N GLY A 32 35.43 14.14 0.49
CA GLY A 32 36.83 14.26 0.07
C GLY A 32 37.87 14.35 1.20
N ALA A 33 37.51 13.95 2.42
CA ALA A 33 38.37 14.05 3.62
C ALA A 33 38.89 15.48 3.88
N PRO A 34 37.98 16.46 4.03
CA PRO A 34 38.36 17.85 4.27
C PRO A 34 39.14 18.00 5.57
N ASN A 35 39.95 19.06 5.65
CA ASN A 35 40.72 19.36 6.85
C ASN A 35 39.84 19.96 7.96
N GLU A 36 40.39 20.07 9.17
CA GLU A 36 39.65 20.54 10.35
C GLU A 36 39.04 21.95 10.16
N GLU A 37 39.77 22.87 9.52
CA GLU A 37 39.32 24.25 9.35
C GLU A 37 38.18 24.35 8.33
N GLU A 38 38.23 23.57 7.26
CA GLU A 38 37.13 23.46 6.29
C GLU A 38 35.86 22.95 6.95
N VAL A 39 35.97 21.89 7.77
CA VAL A 39 34.84 21.33 8.51
C VAL A 39 34.29 22.31 9.55
N LEU A 40 35.16 23.08 10.19
CA LEU A 40 34.75 24.14 11.14
C LEU A 40 33.92 25.22 10.46
N GLN A 41 34.38 25.78 9.35
CA GLN A 41 33.65 26.84 8.64
C GLN A 41 32.30 26.32 8.13
N TYR A 42 32.30 25.11 7.57
CA TYR A 42 31.09 24.43 7.15
C TYR A 42 30.10 24.25 8.32
N ALA A 43 30.56 23.70 9.45
CA ALA A 43 29.70 23.45 10.60
C ALA A 43 29.14 24.74 11.20
N ARG A 44 29.92 25.82 11.25
CA ARG A 44 29.46 27.15 11.70
C ARG A 44 28.27 27.63 10.88
N VAL A 45 28.39 27.60 9.55
CA VAL A 45 27.32 28.05 8.65
C VAL A 45 26.05 27.23 8.86
N VAL A 46 26.17 25.89 8.93
CA VAL A 46 25.01 25.03 9.14
C VAL A 46 24.33 25.30 10.49
N ILE A 47 25.11 25.46 11.56
CA ILE A 47 24.56 25.76 12.90
C ILE A 47 23.91 27.14 12.92
N ASP A 48 24.54 28.16 12.34
CA ASP A 48 23.96 29.51 12.26
C ASP A 48 22.63 29.49 11.50
N CYS A 49 22.55 28.79 10.37
CA CYS A 49 21.31 28.63 9.63
C CYS A 49 20.25 27.85 10.42
N ALA A 50 20.62 26.78 11.13
CA ALA A 50 19.69 25.98 11.93
C ALA A 50 19.13 26.71 13.16
N THR A 51 19.85 27.74 13.64
CA THR A 51 19.55 28.49 14.88
C THR A 51 19.13 29.94 14.64
N ALA A 52 19.00 30.38 13.39
CA ALA A 52 18.76 31.78 13.03
C ALA A 52 17.44 32.37 13.57
N ASP A 53 16.39 31.54 13.67
CA ASP A 53 15.06 31.95 14.12
C ASP A 53 14.50 30.98 15.18
N PRO A 54 14.73 31.23 16.48
CA PRO A 54 14.23 30.38 17.55
C PRO A 54 12.73 30.63 17.78
N ASP A 55 11.91 29.75 17.22
CA ASP A 55 10.44 29.72 17.31
C ASP A 55 9.91 28.94 18.51
N GLY A 56 10.79 28.56 19.45
CA GLY A 56 10.43 27.78 20.65
C GLY A 56 10.17 26.29 20.41
N ARG A 57 10.15 25.83 19.14
CA ARG A 57 10.03 24.42 18.77
C ARG A 57 11.34 23.67 19.01
N LYS A 58 11.24 22.38 19.34
CA LYS A 58 12.41 21.48 19.41
C LYS A 58 12.96 21.27 18.00
N ARG A 59 14.28 21.17 17.86
CA ARG A 59 14.95 20.95 16.57
C ARG A 59 15.94 19.81 16.67
N ALA A 60 16.12 19.05 15.60
CA ALA A 60 17.10 17.98 15.54
C ALA A 60 18.20 18.29 14.53
N LEU A 61 19.47 18.06 14.91
CA LEU A 61 20.63 18.19 14.04
C LEU A 61 21.27 16.82 13.81
N LEU A 62 21.18 16.34 12.57
CA LEU A 62 21.80 15.09 12.14
C LEU A 62 23.25 15.32 11.70
N ILE A 63 24.18 14.60 12.32
CA ILE A 63 25.62 14.62 12.02
C ILE A 63 26.05 13.20 11.70
N GLY A 64 26.36 12.89 10.45
CA GLY A 64 26.73 11.51 10.15
C GLY A 64 26.95 11.16 8.71
N GLY A 65 27.09 9.87 8.44
CA GLY A 65 27.21 9.34 7.09
C GLY A 65 27.52 7.85 7.08
N GLY A 66 27.86 7.32 5.90
CA GLY A 66 28.31 5.95 5.71
C GLY A 66 29.57 5.60 6.50
N ILE A 67 30.08 4.38 6.33
CA ILE A 67 31.38 4.00 6.87
C ILE A 67 32.44 4.62 5.97
N ALA A 68 33.33 5.45 6.52
CA ALA A 68 34.38 6.09 5.73
C ALA A 68 35.52 5.10 5.45
N ASN A 69 36.05 5.11 4.22
CA ASN A 69 37.15 4.23 3.83
C ASN A 69 38.52 4.80 4.22
N PHE A 70 38.72 6.11 4.09
CA PHE A 70 40.02 6.77 4.25
C PHE A 70 39.97 8.07 5.07
N THR A 71 38.78 8.48 5.53
CA THR A 71 38.63 9.71 6.32
C THR A 71 38.88 9.44 7.79
N ASP A 72 39.77 10.22 8.41
CA ASP A 72 39.91 10.24 9.87
C ASP A 72 38.69 10.93 10.50
N VAL A 73 37.83 10.14 11.12
CA VAL A 73 36.59 10.62 11.74
C VAL A 73 36.90 11.48 12.98
N ALA A 74 37.94 11.17 13.74
CA ALA A 74 38.29 11.94 14.92
C ALA A 74 38.84 13.33 14.57
N ALA A 75 39.62 13.43 13.49
CA ALA A 75 40.14 14.71 12.99
C ALA A 75 39.01 15.59 12.43
N THR A 76 38.13 15.03 11.60
CA THR A 76 36.98 15.79 11.05
C THR A 76 36.02 16.24 12.15
N PHE A 77 35.77 15.43 13.18
CA PHE A 77 34.93 15.81 14.30
C PHE A 77 35.51 16.95 15.14
N ASN A 78 36.84 17.17 15.18
CA ASN A 78 37.39 18.32 15.90
C ASN A 78 36.83 19.66 15.39
N GLY A 79 36.67 19.80 14.06
CA GLY A 79 36.10 21.00 13.46
C GLY A 79 34.64 21.21 13.86
N ILE A 80 33.85 20.13 13.85
CA ILE A 80 32.44 20.13 14.29
C ILE A 80 32.34 20.48 15.78
N ILE A 81 33.17 19.86 16.62
CA ILE A 81 33.21 20.08 18.07
C ILE A 81 33.52 21.55 18.38
N ARG A 82 34.53 22.12 17.70
CA ARG A 82 34.86 23.55 17.83
C ARG A 82 33.67 24.45 17.46
N ALA A 83 33.00 24.15 16.34
CA ALA A 83 31.82 24.91 15.92
C ALA A 83 30.67 24.83 16.95
N LEU A 84 30.40 23.65 17.49
CA LEU A 84 29.34 23.43 18.49
C LEU A 84 29.63 24.17 19.80
N ARG A 85 30.89 24.17 20.27
CA ARG A 85 31.32 24.95 21.44
C ARG A 85 31.09 26.44 21.25
N GLU A 86 31.50 26.98 20.10
CA GLU A 86 31.34 28.41 19.80
C GLU A 86 29.88 28.86 19.73
N LYS A 87 28.95 27.94 19.47
CA LYS A 87 27.52 28.22 19.28
C LYS A 87 26.65 27.68 20.42
N GLU A 88 27.23 27.32 21.57
CA GLU A 88 26.54 26.72 22.72
C GLU A 88 25.24 27.45 23.09
N SER A 89 25.31 28.77 23.27
CA SER A 89 24.17 29.59 23.68
C SER A 89 23.02 29.53 22.67
N LYS A 90 23.33 29.52 21.37
CA LYS A 90 22.35 29.39 20.29
C LYS A 90 21.71 27.99 20.27
N LEU A 91 22.51 26.94 20.44
CA LEU A 91 22.02 25.56 20.47
C LEU A 91 21.01 25.34 21.61
N LYS A 92 21.30 25.90 22.80
CA LYS A 92 20.39 25.88 23.95
C LYS A 92 19.12 26.68 23.69
N ALA A 93 19.25 27.91 23.18
CA ALA A 93 18.11 28.78 22.89
C ALA A 93 17.15 28.16 21.86
N SER A 94 17.68 27.46 20.84
CA SER A 94 16.90 26.78 19.81
C SER A 94 16.44 25.37 20.21
N ARG A 95 16.62 24.94 21.47
CA ARG A 95 16.22 23.61 21.98
C ARG A 95 16.70 22.46 21.08
N MET A 96 17.96 22.53 20.65
CA MET A 96 18.54 21.59 19.71
C MET A 96 18.82 20.22 20.36
N HIS A 97 18.52 19.14 19.64
CA HIS A 97 18.93 17.78 19.96
C HIS A 97 19.84 17.25 18.86
N ILE A 98 21.02 16.74 19.22
CA ILE A 98 22.05 16.35 18.26
C ILE A 98 22.13 14.83 18.17
N TYR A 99 22.04 14.30 16.95
CA TYR A 99 22.16 12.88 16.66
C TYR A 99 23.40 12.65 15.80
N VAL A 100 24.27 11.76 16.25
CA VAL A 100 25.55 11.48 15.62
C VAL A 100 25.61 10.02 15.21
N ARG A 101 25.91 9.74 13.94
CA ARG A 101 26.22 8.37 13.48
C ARG A 101 27.36 8.37 12.48
N ARG A 102 28.48 7.75 12.83
CA ARG A 102 29.62 7.62 11.91
C ARG A 102 30.46 6.37 12.13
N GLY A 103 31.01 5.85 11.03
CA GLY A 103 32.02 4.80 11.01
C GLY A 103 33.23 5.18 10.14
N GLY A 104 34.32 4.42 10.27
CA GLY A 104 35.56 4.61 9.51
C GLY A 104 36.80 4.78 10.40
N PRO A 105 37.98 5.11 9.86
CA PRO A 105 39.19 5.30 10.65
C PRO A 105 39.00 6.22 11.87
N ASN A 106 39.49 5.79 13.04
CA ASN A 106 39.46 6.53 14.31
C ASN A 106 38.05 6.97 14.80
N TYR A 107 36.98 6.36 14.29
CA TYR A 107 35.61 6.72 14.65
C TYR A 107 35.30 6.59 16.15
N GLN A 108 35.81 5.56 16.84
CA GLN A 108 35.55 5.36 18.28
C GLN A 108 36.04 6.56 19.10
N THR A 109 37.25 7.05 18.80
CA THR A 109 37.82 8.25 19.42
C THR A 109 36.98 9.49 19.09
N GLY A 110 36.55 9.65 17.83
CA GLY A 110 35.66 10.74 17.43
C GLY A 110 34.33 10.72 18.18
N LEU A 111 33.65 9.57 18.24
CA LEU A 111 32.38 9.42 18.94
C LEU A 111 32.52 9.63 20.45
N ALA A 112 33.61 9.18 21.06
CA ALA A 112 33.90 9.45 22.47
C ALA A 112 34.01 10.96 22.75
N LYS A 113 34.68 11.72 21.87
CA LYS A 113 34.74 13.19 21.96
C LYS A 113 33.36 13.84 21.82
N MET A 114 32.51 13.35 20.91
CA MET A 114 31.14 13.88 20.75
C MET A 114 30.26 13.63 21.97
N ARG A 115 30.39 12.45 22.62
CA ARG A 115 29.67 12.15 23.88
C ARG A 115 30.09 13.09 25.00
N ALA A 116 31.42 13.24 25.20
CA ALA A 116 31.96 14.16 26.20
C ALA A 116 31.51 15.61 25.96
N LEU A 117 31.41 16.03 24.68
CA LEU A 117 30.91 17.36 24.33
C LEU A 117 29.44 17.56 24.71
N GLY A 118 28.58 16.56 24.50
CA GLY A 118 27.16 16.65 24.88
C GLY A 118 26.99 16.90 26.39
N GLU A 119 27.78 16.19 27.22
CA GLU A 119 27.84 16.39 28.66
C GLU A 119 28.40 17.79 29.03
N GLU A 120 29.49 18.21 28.39
CA GLU A 120 30.12 19.52 28.58
C GLU A 120 29.15 20.68 28.29
N LEU A 121 28.45 20.63 27.16
CA LEU A 121 27.54 21.69 26.74
C LEU A 121 26.18 21.60 27.45
N GLY A 122 25.81 20.46 28.04
CA GLY A 122 24.45 20.25 28.55
C GLY A 122 23.38 20.31 27.45
N VAL A 123 23.73 19.89 26.24
CA VAL A 123 22.84 19.75 25.08
C VAL A 123 22.61 18.26 24.87
N PRO A 124 21.38 17.79 24.61
CA PRO A 124 21.11 16.36 24.47
C PRO A 124 21.75 15.80 23.19
N PHE A 125 22.59 14.77 23.37
CA PHE A 125 23.35 14.11 22.31
C PHE A 125 23.06 12.61 22.31
N GLU A 126 22.80 12.07 21.14
CA GLU A 126 22.61 10.65 20.89
C GLU A 126 23.68 10.19 19.90
N VAL A 127 24.63 9.38 20.35
CA VAL A 127 25.88 9.12 19.62
C VAL A 127 26.08 7.63 19.34
N TYR A 128 26.07 7.29 18.05
CA TYR A 128 26.08 5.93 17.53
C TYR A 128 27.27 5.67 16.58
N GLY A 129 27.76 4.44 16.58
CA GLY A 129 28.76 3.95 15.65
C GLY A 129 28.16 3.15 14.48
N PRO A 130 29.01 2.36 13.79
CA PRO A 130 28.61 1.51 12.67
C PRO A 130 27.50 0.52 13.00
N GLU A 131 27.36 0.14 14.28
CA GLU A 131 26.35 -0.78 14.79
C GLU A 131 24.91 -0.27 14.63
N ALA A 132 24.71 1.04 14.53
CA ALA A 132 23.42 1.64 14.22
C ALA A 132 23.28 1.92 12.72
N THR A 133 22.07 1.77 12.18
CA THR A 133 21.77 2.14 10.79
C THR A 133 21.68 3.66 10.64
N MET A 134 22.07 4.19 9.48
CA MET A 134 21.95 5.63 9.19
C MET A 134 20.49 6.10 9.20
N THR A 135 19.58 5.27 8.69
CA THR A 135 18.15 5.54 8.66
C THR A 135 17.51 5.48 10.05
N GLY A 136 18.04 4.64 10.95
CA GLY A 136 17.56 4.50 12.32
C GLY A 136 17.65 5.79 13.13
N ILE A 137 18.74 6.55 12.97
CA ILE A 137 18.90 7.82 13.67
C ILE A 137 17.98 8.92 13.14
N CYS A 138 17.55 8.86 11.87
CA CYS A 138 16.53 9.77 11.33
C CYS A 138 15.21 9.60 12.08
N LYS A 139 14.79 8.34 12.27
CA LYS A 139 13.55 8.01 12.97
C LYS A 139 13.59 8.50 14.42
N GLN A 140 14.70 8.24 15.12
CA GLN A 140 14.88 8.72 16.50
C GLN A 140 14.85 10.25 16.59
N ALA A 141 15.48 10.94 15.63
CA ALA A 141 15.47 12.39 15.56
C ALA A 141 14.05 12.96 15.39
N ILE A 142 13.22 12.33 14.56
CA ILE A 142 11.80 12.70 14.36
C ILE A 142 10.98 12.41 15.63
N ASP A 143 11.13 11.22 16.21
CA ASP A 143 10.39 10.81 17.41
C ASP A 143 10.62 11.76 18.61
N CYS A 144 11.74 12.50 18.62
CA CYS A 144 12.09 13.47 19.66
C CYS A 144 11.13 14.68 19.73
N PHE A 145 10.45 15.04 18.64
CA PHE A 145 9.54 16.18 18.60
C PHE A 145 8.10 15.83 18.21
N VAL A 146 7.84 14.61 17.74
CA VAL A 146 6.47 14.10 17.48
C VAL A 146 5.73 13.72 18.78
N LYS A 147 6.45 13.37 19.85
CA LYS A 147 5.83 12.89 21.11
C LYS A 147 5.03 13.92 21.92
N ASP A 148 5.03 15.20 21.54
CA ASP A 148 4.23 16.25 22.19
C ASP A 148 2.95 16.63 21.42
N ASP A 149 2.81 16.20 20.16
CA ASP A 149 1.59 16.42 19.36
C ASP A 149 0.92 15.08 19.08
N GLU A 150 -0.31 14.95 19.57
CA GLU A 150 -1.21 13.83 19.37
C GLU A 150 -1.24 13.43 17.89
N ILE A 151 -0.92 12.16 17.64
CA ILE A 151 -0.80 11.55 16.31
C ILE A 151 -2.02 11.88 15.44
N ARG A 152 -1.86 12.82 14.50
CA ARG A 152 -2.69 12.86 13.30
C ARG A 152 -2.06 11.92 12.29
N LEU A 153 -2.65 10.73 12.18
CA LEU A 153 -2.51 9.86 11.02
C LEU A 153 -3.10 10.58 9.80
N CYS A 154 -2.30 11.43 9.16
CA CYS A 154 -2.58 11.97 7.84
C CYS A 154 -1.58 11.36 6.86
N GLU A 155 -2.15 10.55 5.96
CA GLU A 155 -1.75 10.35 4.57
C GLU A 155 -0.28 10.00 4.30
N LEU A 156 0.00 8.70 4.24
CA LEU A 156 0.94 8.13 3.27
C LEU A 156 0.52 6.69 2.99
N GLY A 157 -0.11 6.49 1.84
CA GLY A 157 -0.65 5.20 1.42
C GLY A 157 -1.22 5.22 0.00
N PHE A 158 -0.66 6.05 -0.87
CA PHE A 158 -0.78 5.85 -2.30
C PHE A 158 0.51 5.14 -2.75
N PHE A 159 0.35 4.10 -3.56
CA PHE A 159 1.35 3.19 -4.11
C PHE A 159 1.65 1.93 -3.29
N CYS A 160 1.45 0.81 -3.99
CA CYS A 160 1.72 -0.58 -3.59
C CYS A 160 0.72 -1.25 -2.63
N VAL A 161 -0.58 -1.34 -3.00
CA VAL A 161 -1.51 -2.25 -2.30
C VAL A 161 -2.44 -3.06 -3.19
N SER A 162 -2.40 -2.93 -4.52
CA SER A 162 -3.33 -3.67 -5.38
C SER A 162 -2.92 -5.11 -5.70
N TRP A 163 -1.71 -5.57 -5.32
CA TRP A 163 -1.29 -6.94 -5.63
C TRP A 163 -1.27 -7.90 -4.42
N ILE A 164 -1.03 -7.42 -3.20
CA ILE A 164 -0.94 -8.33 -2.04
C ILE A 164 -2.32 -8.67 -1.45
N VAL A 165 -3.39 -7.96 -1.85
CA VAL A 165 -4.77 -8.34 -1.52
C VAL A 165 -5.20 -9.64 -2.22
N LEU A 166 -4.53 -10.04 -3.33
CA LEU A 166 -4.84 -11.27 -4.06
C LEU A 166 -4.31 -12.55 -3.39
N ILE A 167 -3.28 -12.46 -2.53
CA ILE A 167 -2.74 -13.65 -1.84
C ILE A 167 -3.60 -14.03 -0.62
N PHE A 168 -4.35 -13.07 -0.06
CA PHE A 168 -5.07 -13.26 1.21
C PHE A 168 -6.60 -13.31 1.11
N ARG A 169 -7.17 -13.24 -0.10
CA ARG A 169 -8.63 -13.20 -0.26
C ARG A 169 -9.12 -14.22 -1.27
N VAL A 170 -9.49 -15.40 -0.77
CA VAL A 170 -10.54 -16.22 -1.36
C VAL A 170 -11.74 -16.08 -0.45
N GLU A 171 -12.40 -14.92 -0.49
CA GLU A 171 -13.75 -14.81 0.05
C GLU A 171 -14.70 -15.11 -1.11
N GLU A 172 -15.45 -16.20 -0.97
CA GLU A 172 -16.64 -16.45 -1.77
C GLU A 172 -17.53 -15.20 -1.75
N LEU A 173 -18.28 -14.92 -2.83
CA LEU A 173 -19.16 -13.74 -2.96
C LEU A 173 -20.12 -13.64 -1.75
N ALA A 174 -19.72 -12.93 -0.70
CA ALA A 174 -20.51 -12.82 0.52
C ALA A 174 -21.64 -11.81 0.27
N ALA A 175 -22.87 -12.31 0.21
CA ALA A 175 -24.06 -11.51 -0.08
C ALA A 175 -24.19 -10.27 0.84
N ASP A 176 -23.73 -10.37 2.08
CA ASP A 176 -23.75 -9.29 3.08
C ASP A 176 -22.74 -8.18 2.75
N THR A 177 -21.53 -8.56 2.31
CA THR A 177 -20.48 -7.61 1.89
C THR A 177 -20.92 -6.85 0.65
N VAL A 178 -21.46 -7.55 -0.36
CA VAL A 178 -21.99 -6.93 -1.58
C VAL A 178 -23.10 -5.95 -1.25
N SER A 179 -24.04 -6.34 -0.37
CA SER A 179 -25.16 -5.47 0.03
C SER A 179 -24.68 -4.20 0.72
N THR A 180 -23.72 -4.33 1.64
CA THR A 180 -23.15 -3.19 2.36
C THR A 180 -22.40 -2.25 1.42
N ARG A 181 -21.55 -2.80 0.55
CA ARG A 181 -20.77 -2.01 -0.42
C ARG A 181 -21.64 -1.36 -1.48
N LEU A 182 -22.72 -2.01 -1.95
CA LEU A 182 -23.72 -1.37 -2.81
C LEU A 182 -24.40 -0.18 -2.13
N LYS A 183 -24.80 -0.29 -0.86
CA LYS A 183 -25.38 0.85 -0.11
C LYS A 183 -24.40 2.01 -0.03
N THR A 184 -23.16 1.73 0.33
CA THR A 184 -22.11 2.76 0.40
C THR A 184 -21.89 3.41 -0.95
N PHE A 185 -21.77 2.62 -2.02
CA PHE A 185 -21.57 3.11 -3.37
C PHE A 185 -22.71 4.03 -3.85
N TYR A 186 -23.96 3.60 -3.73
CA TYR A 186 -25.11 4.40 -4.16
C TYR A 186 -25.33 5.64 -3.29
N SER A 187 -25.06 5.56 -1.98
CA SER A 187 -25.17 6.72 -1.09
C SER A 187 -24.10 7.74 -1.42
N HIS A 188 -22.85 7.32 -1.56
CA HIS A 188 -21.72 8.17 -1.95
C HIS A 188 -21.95 8.83 -3.32
N TRP A 189 -22.40 8.05 -4.31
CA TRP A 189 -22.75 8.58 -5.63
C TRP A 189 -23.86 9.63 -5.56
N LYS A 190 -24.89 9.41 -4.74
CA LYS A 190 -25.99 10.36 -4.58
C LYS A 190 -25.56 11.63 -3.85
N GLU A 191 -24.78 11.50 -2.79
CA GLU A 191 -24.38 12.61 -1.90
C GLU A 191 -23.33 13.52 -2.54
N THR A 192 -22.39 12.96 -3.30
CA THR A 192 -21.28 13.69 -3.92
C THR A 192 -21.41 13.80 -5.45
N LYS A 193 -22.65 13.70 -5.95
CA LYS A 193 -22.96 13.55 -7.38
C LYS A 193 -22.31 14.63 -8.25
N SER A 194 -22.50 15.90 -7.89
CA SER A 194 -21.95 17.05 -8.65
C SER A 194 -20.43 17.17 -8.50
N ASP A 195 -19.92 16.82 -7.33
CA ASP A 195 -18.57 17.20 -6.91
C ASP A 195 -17.53 16.18 -7.40
N LEU A 196 -17.85 14.89 -7.28
CA LEU A 196 -16.91 13.79 -7.55
C LEU A 196 -17.34 12.85 -8.68
N TRP A 197 -18.64 12.77 -8.95
CA TRP A 197 -19.21 11.87 -9.97
C TRP A 197 -19.61 12.59 -11.26
N GLY A 198 -19.16 13.83 -11.44
CA GLY A 198 -19.37 14.57 -12.69
C GLY A 198 -20.84 14.75 -13.06
N SER A 199 -21.71 14.84 -12.06
CA SER A 199 -23.17 14.88 -12.21
C SER A 199 -23.79 13.67 -12.93
N ALA A 200 -23.07 12.54 -13.03
CA ALA A 200 -23.53 11.35 -13.75
C ALA A 200 -24.84 10.78 -13.19
N ASP A 201 -25.81 10.51 -14.07
CA ASP A 201 -27.08 9.82 -13.80
C ASP A 201 -26.97 8.30 -13.96
N VAL A 202 -25.97 7.86 -14.72
CA VAL A 202 -25.66 6.46 -15.01
C VAL A 202 -24.15 6.27 -14.90
N LEU A 203 -23.68 5.16 -14.35
CA LEU A 203 -22.26 4.82 -14.31
C LEU A 203 -22.00 3.60 -15.18
N ALA A 204 -21.18 3.75 -16.22
CA ALA A 204 -20.77 2.70 -17.13
C ALA A 204 -19.28 2.37 -16.94
N ILE A 205 -19.01 1.22 -16.31
CA ILE A 205 -17.66 0.77 -15.97
C ILE A 205 -17.37 -0.50 -16.77
N ALA A 206 -16.35 -0.44 -17.62
CA ALA A 206 -15.95 -1.55 -18.48
C ALA A 206 -14.56 -2.05 -18.08
N THR A 207 -14.44 -3.35 -17.81
CA THR A 207 -13.17 -3.98 -17.42
C THR A 207 -12.60 -4.78 -18.58
N PRO A 208 -11.34 -4.53 -19.00
CA PRO A 208 -10.73 -5.18 -20.16
C PRO A 208 -10.45 -6.67 -19.92
N PRO A 209 -10.07 -7.41 -20.97
CA PRO A 209 -9.53 -8.76 -20.82
C PRO A 209 -8.34 -8.80 -19.87
N ALA A 210 -8.12 -9.97 -19.25
CA ALA A 210 -6.96 -10.20 -18.41
C ALA A 210 -5.67 -9.98 -19.24
N SER A 211 -4.68 -9.36 -18.63
CA SER A 211 -3.31 -9.28 -19.18
C SER A 211 -2.35 -9.78 -18.11
N GLU A 212 -1.19 -10.23 -18.56
CA GLU A 212 -0.03 -10.55 -17.73
C GLU A 212 0.68 -9.26 -17.26
N ASP A 213 0.39 -8.11 -17.87
CA ASP A 213 0.94 -6.82 -17.46
C ASP A 213 0.41 -6.36 -16.10
N LEU A 214 1.30 -5.81 -15.28
CA LEU A 214 0.94 -5.16 -14.02
C LEU A 214 0.16 -3.87 -14.31
N ARG A 215 -1.17 -3.94 -14.23
CA ARG A 215 -2.08 -2.81 -14.52
C ARG A 215 -2.92 -2.47 -13.30
N TYR A 216 -2.99 -1.17 -12.99
CA TYR A 216 -3.84 -0.65 -11.91
C TYR A 216 -5.09 -0.02 -12.51
N LEU A 217 -6.10 -0.86 -12.76
CA LEU A 217 -7.38 -0.43 -13.34
C LEU A 217 -8.39 -0.17 -12.23
N LYS A 218 -9.01 1.01 -12.25
CA LYS A 218 -10.13 1.39 -11.38
C LYS A 218 -11.37 0.54 -11.69
N SER A 219 -11.56 0.15 -12.95
CA SER A 219 -12.61 -0.80 -13.32
C SER A 219 -12.43 -2.16 -12.63
N SER A 220 -11.23 -2.73 -12.66
CA SER A 220 -10.90 -3.96 -11.93
C SER A 220 -11.00 -3.79 -10.41
N ALA A 221 -10.55 -2.64 -9.88
CA ALA A 221 -10.65 -2.33 -8.46
C ALA A 221 -12.12 -2.29 -8.00
N LEU A 222 -13.04 -1.73 -8.81
CA LEU A 222 -14.47 -1.75 -8.51
C LEU A 222 -15.01 -3.18 -8.45
N ASN A 223 -14.61 -4.05 -9.37
CA ASN A 223 -15.03 -5.46 -9.35
C ASN A 223 -14.57 -6.17 -8.08
N ILE A 224 -13.28 -6.03 -7.73
CA ILE A 224 -12.70 -6.66 -6.54
C ILE A 224 -13.32 -6.07 -5.27
N TRP A 225 -13.49 -4.76 -5.22
CA TRP A 225 -14.10 -4.10 -4.07
C TRP A 225 -15.56 -4.54 -3.93
N LEU A 226 -16.37 -4.49 -4.99
CA LEU A 226 -17.80 -4.75 -4.87
C LEU A 226 -18.12 -6.24 -4.74
N LEU A 227 -17.41 -7.10 -5.48
CA LEU A 227 -17.76 -8.51 -5.72
C LEU A 227 -16.71 -9.49 -5.19
N GLY A 228 -15.58 -9.02 -4.67
CA GLY A 228 -14.49 -9.87 -4.18
C GLY A 228 -13.63 -10.51 -5.28
N TYR A 229 -14.01 -10.40 -6.55
CA TYR A 229 -13.31 -10.98 -7.69
C TYR A 229 -13.23 -10.00 -8.85
N GLU A 230 -12.17 -10.13 -9.64
CA GLU A 230 -12.10 -9.46 -10.93
C GLU A 230 -12.98 -10.17 -11.96
N PHE A 231 -13.71 -9.40 -12.76
CA PHE A 231 -14.48 -9.89 -13.90
C PHE A 231 -13.91 -9.28 -15.18
N PRO A 232 -12.85 -9.88 -15.78
CA PRO A 232 -12.28 -9.39 -17.03
C PRO A 232 -13.31 -9.40 -18.15
N GLU A 233 -13.14 -8.61 -19.21
CA GLU A 233 -14.03 -8.54 -20.38
C GLU A 233 -15.52 -8.50 -19.96
N THR A 234 -15.87 -7.52 -19.11
CA THR A 234 -17.21 -7.35 -18.52
C THR A 234 -17.56 -5.87 -18.44
N ILE A 235 -18.81 -5.54 -18.75
CA ILE A 235 -19.33 -4.16 -18.65
C ILE A 235 -20.42 -4.13 -17.59
N MET A 236 -20.30 -3.21 -16.65
CA MET A 236 -21.25 -2.96 -15.57
C MET A 236 -21.86 -1.58 -15.75
N VAL A 237 -23.18 -1.52 -15.84
CA VAL A 237 -23.92 -0.25 -15.98
C VAL A 237 -24.87 -0.10 -14.81
N PHE A 238 -24.62 0.90 -13.96
CA PHE A 238 -25.40 1.21 -12.77
C PHE A 238 -26.35 2.37 -13.07
N THR A 239 -27.63 2.15 -12.79
CA THR A 239 -28.69 3.17 -12.84
C THR A 239 -29.43 3.16 -11.50
N LYS A 240 -30.28 4.15 -11.24
CA LYS A 240 -31.03 4.21 -9.97
C LYS A 240 -31.91 2.97 -9.68
N LYS A 241 -32.42 2.31 -10.72
CA LYS A 241 -33.41 1.21 -10.59
C LYS A 241 -32.92 -0.12 -11.15
N GLN A 242 -31.85 -0.11 -11.93
CA GLN A 242 -31.31 -1.31 -12.57
C GLN A 242 -29.79 -1.32 -12.58
N ILE A 243 -29.21 -2.51 -12.42
CA ILE A 243 -27.79 -2.80 -12.63
C ILE A 243 -27.68 -3.80 -13.78
N HIS A 244 -27.02 -3.40 -14.87
CA HIS A 244 -26.83 -4.25 -16.03
C HIS A 244 -25.41 -4.82 -16.04
N PHE A 245 -25.29 -6.12 -16.27
CA PHE A 245 -23.99 -6.78 -16.49
C PHE A 245 -23.96 -7.38 -17.89
N LEU A 246 -23.04 -6.95 -18.74
CA LEU A 246 -22.75 -7.58 -20.04
C LEU A 246 -21.48 -8.42 -19.92
N CYS A 247 -21.64 -9.73 -19.97
CA CYS A 247 -20.54 -10.67 -19.73
C CYS A 247 -20.82 -12.05 -20.37
N SER A 248 -19.88 -12.99 -20.24
CA SER A 248 -20.06 -14.37 -20.72
C SER A 248 -21.01 -15.17 -19.82
N GLN A 249 -21.54 -16.28 -20.35
CA GLN A 249 -22.47 -17.16 -19.60
C GLN A 249 -21.91 -17.61 -18.25
N LYS A 250 -20.61 -17.95 -18.18
CA LYS A 250 -19.96 -18.38 -16.94
C LYS A 250 -19.99 -17.27 -15.88
N LYS A 251 -19.67 -16.03 -16.28
CA LYS A 251 -19.67 -14.86 -15.39
C LYS A 251 -21.09 -14.49 -14.95
N ALA A 252 -22.05 -14.56 -15.86
CA ALA A 252 -23.46 -14.31 -15.56
C ALA A 252 -24.00 -15.26 -14.49
N SER A 253 -23.64 -16.55 -14.54
CA SER A 253 -24.03 -17.52 -13.50
C SER A 253 -23.48 -17.16 -12.12
N LEU A 254 -22.23 -16.64 -12.05
CA LEU A 254 -21.63 -16.18 -10.79
C LEU A 254 -22.29 -14.89 -10.27
N LEU A 255 -22.58 -13.93 -11.17
CA LEU A 255 -23.21 -12.65 -10.84
C LEU A 255 -24.70 -12.78 -10.48
N GLY A 256 -25.33 -13.92 -10.78
CA GLY A 256 -26.72 -14.19 -10.44
C GLY A 256 -27.03 -14.06 -8.95
N VAL A 257 -26.05 -14.33 -8.08
CA VAL A 257 -26.22 -14.22 -6.62
C VAL A 257 -26.40 -12.77 -6.15
N VAL A 258 -25.93 -11.80 -6.94
CA VAL A 258 -26.00 -10.36 -6.62
C VAL A 258 -27.43 -9.82 -6.72
N LYS A 259 -28.32 -10.51 -7.45
CA LYS A 259 -29.72 -10.05 -7.69
C LYS A 259 -30.45 -9.70 -6.40
N LYS A 260 -30.42 -10.61 -5.42
CA LYS A 260 -31.10 -10.43 -4.14
C LYS A 260 -30.44 -9.30 -3.34
N SER A 261 -29.12 -9.32 -3.22
CA SER A 261 -28.35 -8.28 -2.52
C SER A 261 -28.63 -6.89 -3.08
N ALA A 262 -28.66 -6.72 -4.40
CA ALA A 262 -28.93 -5.43 -5.03
C ALA A 262 -30.36 -4.93 -4.77
N MET A 263 -31.35 -5.82 -4.85
CA MET A 263 -32.74 -5.48 -4.56
C MET A 263 -32.92 -5.08 -3.08
N ASP A 264 -32.39 -5.89 -2.16
CA ASP A 264 -32.52 -5.66 -0.72
C ASP A 264 -31.71 -4.43 -0.26
N ALA A 265 -30.58 -4.15 -0.92
CA ALA A 265 -29.68 -3.08 -0.53
C ALA A 265 -30.08 -1.70 -1.05
N VAL A 266 -30.41 -1.61 -2.34
CA VAL A 266 -30.58 -0.34 -3.07
C VAL A 266 -31.84 -0.30 -3.92
N GLY A 267 -32.66 -1.36 -3.89
CA GLY A 267 -33.91 -1.44 -4.68
C GLY A 267 -33.67 -1.52 -6.18
N ALA A 268 -32.49 -1.97 -6.61
CA ALA A 268 -32.13 -2.06 -8.02
C ALA A 268 -32.26 -3.50 -8.54
N ASP A 269 -32.95 -3.68 -9.66
CA ASP A 269 -33.04 -4.97 -10.34
C ASP A 269 -31.77 -5.26 -11.13
N VAL A 270 -31.31 -6.52 -11.09
CA VAL A 270 -30.07 -6.92 -11.75
C VAL A 270 -30.39 -7.67 -13.05
N VAL A 271 -29.99 -7.05 -14.16
CA VAL A 271 -30.23 -7.54 -15.53
C VAL A 271 -28.92 -8.09 -16.09
N LEU A 272 -28.91 -9.39 -16.42
CA LEU A 272 -27.74 -10.08 -16.97
C LEU A 272 -27.87 -10.20 -18.49
N HIS A 273 -26.97 -9.55 -19.22
CA HIS A 273 -26.84 -9.62 -20.67
C HIS A 273 -25.74 -10.62 -21.02
N VAL A 274 -26.14 -11.81 -21.46
CA VAL A 274 -25.20 -12.90 -21.74
C VAL A 274 -24.70 -12.80 -23.18
N LYS A 275 -23.42 -12.48 -23.35
CA LYS A 275 -22.76 -12.47 -24.66
C LYS A 275 -22.35 -13.88 -25.08
N ALA A 276 -22.90 -14.37 -26.18
CA ALA A 276 -22.46 -15.61 -26.79
C ALA A 276 -21.04 -15.47 -27.41
N LYS A 277 -20.38 -16.61 -27.68
CA LYS A 277 -19.04 -16.60 -28.29
C LYS A 277 -19.04 -16.06 -29.73
N THR A 278 -20.12 -16.30 -30.46
CA THR A 278 -20.32 -15.88 -31.86
C THR A 278 -20.88 -14.47 -31.99
N ASP A 279 -21.22 -13.83 -30.86
CA ASP A 279 -21.88 -12.53 -30.79
C ASP A 279 -20.86 -11.45 -30.42
N ASP A 280 -20.92 -10.31 -31.11
CA ASP A 280 -20.06 -9.15 -30.89
C ASP A 280 -20.55 -8.22 -29.77
N GLY A 281 -21.70 -8.53 -29.19
CA GLY A 281 -22.36 -7.83 -28.10
C GLY A 281 -23.24 -6.67 -28.57
N THR A 282 -23.36 -6.40 -29.87
CA THR A 282 -24.01 -5.19 -30.40
C THR A 282 -25.45 -4.99 -29.95
N GLY A 283 -26.31 -5.97 -30.22
CA GLY A 283 -27.72 -5.89 -29.82
C GLY A 283 -27.90 -5.82 -28.30
N LEU A 284 -26.97 -6.39 -27.53
CA LEU A 284 -27.00 -6.31 -26.06
C LEU A 284 -26.65 -4.90 -25.56
N MET A 285 -25.65 -4.26 -26.18
CA MET A 285 -25.32 -2.86 -25.87
C MET A 285 -26.48 -1.92 -26.20
N ASP A 286 -27.13 -2.11 -27.36
CA ASP A 286 -28.29 -1.31 -27.76
C ASP A 286 -29.47 -1.50 -26.79
N GLY A 287 -29.66 -2.73 -26.29
CA GLY A 287 -30.62 -3.02 -25.22
C GLY A 287 -30.33 -2.25 -23.93
N ILE A 288 -29.06 -2.17 -23.52
CA ILE A 288 -28.62 -1.38 -22.35
C ILE A 288 -28.88 0.11 -22.58
N PHE A 289 -28.50 0.66 -23.73
CA PHE A 289 -28.73 2.08 -24.03
C PHE A 289 -30.21 2.44 -24.09
N SER A 290 -31.04 1.55 -24.65
CA SER A 290 -32.50 1.70 -24.66
C SER A 290 -33.10 1.69 -23.26
N ALA A 291 -32.63 0.79 -22.38
CA ALA A 291 -33.04 0.75 -20.98
C ALA A 291 -32.65 2.05 -20.24
N VAL A 292 -31.41 2.52 -20.41
CA VAL A 292 -30.93 3.80 -19.85
C VAL A 292 -31.82 4.97 -20.26
N ARG A 293 -32.14 5.10 -21.56
CA ARG A 293 -33.03 6.17 -22.05
C ARG A 293 -34.43 6.06 -21.47
N SER A 294 -34.97 4.84 -21.40
CA SER A 294 -36.32 4.59 -20.89
C SER A 294 -36.44 4.95 -19.41
N LEU A 295 -35.45 4.54 -18.61
CA LEU A 295 -35.38 4.87 -17.18
C LEU A 295 -35.17 6.37 -16.95
N SER A 296 -34.30 7.01 -17.73
CA SER A 296 -34.05 8.45 -17.63
C SER A 296 -35.30 9.27 -17.96
N LYS A 297 -36.03 8.91 -19.02
CA LYS A 297 -37.30 9.55 -19.40
C LYS A 297 -38.38 9.39 -18.33
N ALA A 298 -38.47 8.20 -17.72
CA ALA A 298 -39.41 7.96 -16.61
C ALA A 298 -39.11 8.83 -15.38
N ASP A 299 -37.85 9.25 -15.21
CA ASP A 299 -37.39 10.16 -14.15
C ASP A 299 -37.43 11.65 -14.58
N GLY A 300 -37.96 11.97 -15.76
CA GLY A 300 -38.08 13.34 -16.27
C GLY A 300 -36.78 13.95 -16.80
N ASN A 301 -35.77 13.12 -17.10
CA ASN A 301 -34.51 13.56 -17.69
C ASN A 301 -34.37 13.01 -19.12
N ASP A 302 -34.44 13.89 -20.13
CA ASP A 302 -34.33 13.50 -21.54
C ASP A 302 -32.88 13.29 -21.99
N ASN A 303 -31.88 13.79 -21.23
CA ASN A 303 -30.47 13.71 -21.61
C ASN A 303 -29.61 13.27 -20.41
N PRO A 304 -29.56 11.96 -20.10
CA PRO A 304 -28.79 11.45 -18.98
C PRO A 304 -27.29 11.67 -19.18
N ILE A 305 -26.61 12.03 -18.09
CA ILE A 305 -25.15 12.07 -18.04
C ILE A 305 -24.64 10.65 -17.72
N VAL A 306 -23.85 10.06 -18.61
CA VAL A 306 -23.20 8.77 -18.41
C VAL A 306 -21.77 8.98 -17.93
N GLY A 307 -21.53 8.61 -16.69
CA GLY A 307 -20.22 8.55 -16.07
C GLY A 307 -19.43 7.35 -16.58
N TYR A 308 -18.17 7.56 -16.96
CA TYR A 308 -17.25 6.50 -17.38
C TYR A 308 -15.82 6.82 -16.89
N ILE A 309 -14.90 5.86 -16.97
CA ILE A 309 -13.50 6.08 -16.59
C ILE A 309 -12.76 6.59 -17.82
N SER A 310 -12.48 7.89 -17.89
CA SER A 310 -11.97 8.50 -19.12
C SER A 310 -10.52 8.18 -19.43
N ARG A 311 -9.75 7.71 -18.43
CA ARG A 311 -8.32 7.44 -18.53
C ARG A 311 -7.97 5.98 -18.79
N GLU A 312 -8.95 5.08 -18.79
CA GLU A 312 -8.73 3.67 -19.12
C GLU A 312 -8.96 3.46 -20.62
N THR A 313 -7.89 3.06 -21.32
CA THR A 313 -7.97 2.75 -22.75
C THR A 313 -8.84 1.50 -22.94
N PRO A 314 -9.84 1.53 -23.83
CA PRO A 314 -10.60 0.34 -24.19
C PRO A 314 -9.69 -0.70 -24.82
N GLU A 315 -9.75 -1.93 -24.33
CA GLU A 315 -8.94 -3.03 -24.85
C GLU A 315 -9.80 -4.26 -25.09
N GLY A 316 -9.60 -4.88 -26.25
CA GLY A 316 -10.34 -6.06 -26.66
C GLY A 316 -11.64 -5.69 -27.36
N LYS A 317 -12.01 -6.52 -28.34
CA LYS A 317 -13.09 -6.24 -29.29
C LYS A 317 -14.40 -5.79 -28.63
N LEU A 318 -14.77 -6.38 -27.49
CA LEU A 318 -15.99 -6.02 -26.78
C LEU A 318 -15.96 -4.57 -26.25
N LEU A 319 -14.85 -4.17 -25.62
CA LEU A 319 -14.72 -2.85 -25.00
C LEU A 319 -14.44 -1.76 -26.01
N GLU A 320 -13.63 -2.04 -27.03
CA GLU A 320 -13.43 -1.14 -28.18
C GLU A 320 -14.78 -0.81 -28.83
N THR A 321 -15.58 -1.85 -29.11
CA THR A 321 -16.92 -1.67 -29.67
C THR A 321 -17.87 -0.92 -28.72
N TRP A 322 -17.76 -1.17 -27.42
CA TRP A 322 -18.55 -0.46 -26.41
C TRP A 322 -18.21 1.03 -26.35
N ASP A 323 -16.93 1.38 -26.30
CA ASP A 323 -16.47 2.76 -26.22
C ASP A 323 -16.87 3.55 -27.47
N ASP A 324 -16.65 2.98 -28.65
CA ASP A 324 -17.08 3.57 -29.92
C ASP A 324 -18.59 3.83 -29.92
N ARG A 325 -19.40 2.86 -29.49
CA ARG A 325 -20.85 3.07 -29.44
C ARG A 325 -21.30 4.03 -28.37
N LEU A 326 -20.73 3.97 -27.17
CA LEU A 326 -21.04 4.87 -26.07
C LEU A 326 -20.83 6.33 -26.51
N LYS A 327 -19.71 6.62 -27.18
CA LYS A 327 -19.40 7.95 -27.74
C LYS A 327 -20.36 8.38 -28.85
N ASN A 328 -20.89 7.43 -29.62
CA ASN A 328 -21.83 7.70 -30.72
C ASN A 328 -23.32 7.65 -30.33
N THR A 329 -23.65 7.30 -29.08
CA THR A 329 -25.04 7.30 -28.61
C THR A 329 -25.64 8.71 -28.48
N GLY A 330 -24.82 9.74 -28.33
CA GLY A 330 -25.26 11.11 -28.05
C GLY A 330 -25.65 11.36 -26.58
N PHE A 331 -25.28 10.47 -25.65
CA PHE A 331 -25.32 10.79 -24.22
C PHE A 331 -24.26 11.84 -23.88
N GLN A 332 -24.54 12.66 -22.86
CA GLN A 332 -23.49 13.47 -22.25
C GLN A 332 -22.57 12.55 -21.45
N LEU A 333 -21.26 12.64 -21.66
CA LEU A 333 -20.28 11.81 -20.97
C LEU A 333 -19.53 12.62 -19.91
N SER A 334 -19.23 12.00 -18.77
CA SER A 334 -18.38 12.60 -17.74
C SER A 334 -17.39 11.58 -17.17
N ASP A 335 -16.21 12.05 -16.78
CA ASP A 335 -15.27 11.23 -16.01
C ASP A 335 -15.76 11.02 -14.57
N VAL A 336 -15.61 9.80 -14.06
CA VAL A 336 -15.96 9.42 -12.67
C VAL A 336 -14.80 8.83 -11.90
N THR A 337 -13.57 8.99 -12.41
CA THR A 337 -12.35 8.44 -11.81
C THR A 337 -12.15 8.97 -10.37
N ASN A 338 -12.49 10.24 -10.12
CA ASN A 338 -12.37 10.86 -8.81
C ASN A 338 -13.38 10.30 -7.81
N GLY A 339 -14.65 10.12 -8.22
CA GLY A 339 -15.68 9.48 -7.40
C GLY A 339 -15.28 8.08 -6.96
N LEU A 340 -14.76 7.26 -7.87
CA LEU A 340 -14.23 5.94 -7.53
C LEU A 340 -13.00 6.01 -6.61
N SER A 341 -12.13 7.01 -6.79
CA SER A 341 -10.96 7.19 -5.94
C SER A 341 -11.32 7.54 -4.50
N ASP A 342 -12.28 8.44 -4.31
CA ASP A 342 -12.78 8.84 -3.00
C ASP A 342 -13.56 7.70 -2.33
N LEU A 343 -14.43 7.01 -3.08
CA LEU A 343 -15.16 5.84 -2.60
C LEU A 343 -14.22 4.77 -2.02
N PHE A 344 -13.08 4.54 -2.68
CA PHE A 344 -12.10 3.55 -2.23
C PHE A 344 -11.13 4.10 -1.19
N ALA A 345 -11.15 5.39 -0.85
CA ALA A 345 -10.15 5.98 0.04
C ALA A 345 -10.24 5.38 1.44
N VAL A 346 -11.45 5.36 2.01
CA VAL A 346 -11.73 4.80 3.34
C VAL A 346 -11.80 3.28 3.24
N LYS A 347 -11.00 2.60 4.06
CA LYS A 347 -10.95 1.13 4.15
C LYS A 347 -11.78 0.63 5.32
N ASP A 348 -12.51 -0.46 5.12
CA ASP A 348 -13.13 -1.18 6.22
C ASP A 348 -12.10 -1.96 7.06
N GLN A 349 -12.52 -2.55 8.18
CA GLN A 349 -11.60 -3.26 9.08
C GLN A 349 -10.94 -4.48 8.41
N ASP A 350 -11.67 -5.18 7.54
CA ASP A 350 -11.16 -6.35 6.83
C ASP A 350 -10.14 -5.94 5.77
N GLU A 351 -10.38 -4.84 5.07
CA GLU A 351 -9.45 -4.21 4.14
C GLU A 351 -8.18 -3.73 4.86
N ILE A 352 -8.32 -3.02 5.98
CA ILE A 352 -7.18 -2.61 6.81
C ILE A 352 -6.37 -3.84 7.26
N MET A 353 -7.04 -4.92 7.66
CA MET A 353 -6.37 -6.16 8.04
C MET A 353 -5.61 -6.76 6.86
N ASN A 354 -6.18 -6.75 5.65
CA ASN A 354 -5.51 -7.21 4.44
C ASN A 354 -4.29 -6.35 4.09
N VAL A 355 -4.37 -5.03 4.23
CA VAL A 355 -3.22 -4.13 4.07
C VAL A 355 -2.13 -4.42 5.11
N LYS A 356 -2.49 -4.69 6.37
CA LYS A 356 -1.53 -5.06 7.42
C LYS A 356 -0.85 -6.39 7.14
N LYS A 357 -1.61 -7.41 6.73
CA LYS A 357 -1.07 -8.72 6.31
C LYS A 357 -0.11 -8.56 5.14
N ALA A 358 -0.48 -7.72 4.17
CA ALA A 358 0.35 -7.39 3.03
C ALA A 358 1.67 -6.74 3.44
N GLY A 359 1.61 -5.68 4.23
CA GLY A 359 2.79 -5.00 4.75
C GLY A 359 3.69 -5.93 5.56
N TYR A 360 3.11 -6.82 6.37
CA TYR A 360 3.87 -7.82 7.13
C TYR A 360 4.59 -8.83 6.24
N LEU A 361 3.95 -9.29 5.15
CA LEU A 361 4.60 -10.17 4.18
C LEU A 361 5.75 -9.46 3.47
N THR A 362 5.53 -8.23 2.97
CA THR A 362 6.58 -7.42 2.34
C THR A 362 7.77 -7.19 3.26
N TYR A 363 7.50 -6.79 4.52
CA TYR A 363 8.52 -6.64 5.55
C TYR A 363 9.29 -7.95 5.79
N SER A 364 8.57 -9.07 5.90
CA SER A 364 9.16 -10.38 6.16
C SER A 364 10.06 -10.83 5.01
N VAL A 365 9.62 -10.67 3.76
CA VAL A 365 10.42 -11.00 2.57
C VAL A 365 11.65 -10.09 2.51
N MET A 366 11.49 -8.78 2.71
CA MET A 366 12.61 -7.84 2.70
C MET A 366 13.67 -8.22 3.75
N ASN A 367 13.25 -8.39 5.01
CA ASN A 367 14.20 -8.59 6.11
C ASN A 367 14.78 -10.00 6.20
N LYS A 368 14.04 -11.04 5.78
CA LYS A 368 14.49 -12.42 5.94
C LYS A 368 15.06 -13.02 4.66
N ILE A 369 14.77 -12.45 3.50
CA ILE A 369 15.21 -12.97 2.21
C ILE A 369 16.10 -11.96 1.50
N VAL A 370 15.60 -10.76 1.21
CA VAL A 370 16.32 -9.79 0.37
C VAL A 370 17.57 -9.26 1.06
N VAL A 371 17.45 -8.79 2.31
CA VAL A 371 18.59 -8.24 3.07
C VAL A 371 19.69 -9.30 3.27
N PRO A 372 19.41 -10.51 3.80
CA PRO A 372 20.45 -11.53 3.95
C PRO A 372 21.07 -11.95 2.61
N LYS A 373 20.28 -11.98 1.53
CA LYS A 373 20.83 -12.29 0.20
C LYS A 373 21.79 -11.22 -0.28
N LEU A 374 21.47 -9.94 -0.10
CA LEU A 374 22.34 -8.82 -0.43
C LEU A 374 23.63 -8.84 0.39
N GLU A 375 23.53 -9.06 1.70
CA GLU A 375 24.69 -9.20 2.60
C GLU A 375 25.63 -10.31 2.10
N ASN A 376 25.11 -11.52 1.83
CA ASN A 376 25.92 -12.63 1.32
C ASN A 376 26.54 -12.35 -0.06
N VAL A 377 25.82 -11.65 -0.95
CA VAL A 377 26.35 -11.28 -2.27
C VAL A 377 27.54 -10.33 -2.12
N ILE A 378 27.46 -9.38 -1.19
CA ILE A 378 28.53 -8.41 -0.91
C ILE A 378 29.70 -9.11 -0.23
N ASP A 379 29.45 -9.88 0.82
CA ASP A 379 30.49 -10.54 1.62
C ASP A 379 31.31 -11.54 0.82
N GLU A 380 30.68 -12.24 -0.13
CA GLU A 380 31.35 -13.20 -1.01
C GLU A 380 31.78 -12.60 -2.36
N GLU A 381 31.65 -11.28 -2.55
CA GLU A 381 31.93 -10.56 -3.81
C GLU A 381 31.28 -11.21 -5.05
N LYS A 382 30.08 -11.77 -4.88
CA LYS A 382 29.33 -12.45 -5.93
C LYS A 382 28.78 -11.44 -6.93
N LYS A 383 28.78 -11.81 -8.22
CA LYS A 383 28.07 -11.07 -9.26
C LYS A 383 26.64 -11.57 -9.38
N ILE A 384 25.67 -10.70 -9.13
CA ILE A 384 24.23 -10.95 -9.35
C ILE A 384 23.63 -9.81 -10.19
N SER A 385 22.69 -10.11 -11.08
CA SER A 385 21.93 -9.07 -11.78
C SER A 385 20.74 -8.62 -10.92
N HIS A 386 20.28 -7.38 -11.14
CA HIS A 386 19.05 -6.90 -10.51
C HIS A 386 17.84 -7.77 -10.86
N SER A 387 17.77 -8.32 -12.08
CA SER A 387 16.69 -9.20 -12.52
C SER A 387 16.65 -10.51 -11.71
N SER A 388 17.79 -11.15 -11.47
CA SER A 388 17.82 -12.38 -10.68
C SER A 388 17.45 -12.14 -9.21
N LEU A 389 17.83 -11.00 -8.63
CA LEU A 389 17.39 -10.63 -7.28
C LEU A 389 15.88 -10.35 -7.23
N MET A 390 15.33 -9.73 -8.27
CA MET A 390 13.88 -9.52 -8.42
C MET A 390 13.14 -10.85 -8.50
N ASP A 391 13.56 -11.77 -9.37
CA ASP A 391 12.93 -13.10 -9.53
C ASP A 391 12.93 -13.89 -8.22
N GLU A 392 14.05 -13.87 -7.48
CA GLU A 392 14.14 -14.52 -6.17
C GLU A 392 13.20 -13.87 -5.14
N THR A 393 13.08 -12.54 -5.17
CA THR A 393 12.18 -11.78 -4.29
C THR A 393 10.72 -12.09 -4.59
N GLU A 394 10.35 -12.10 -5.87
CA GLU A 394 9.00 -12.45 -6.32
C GLU A 394 8.65 -13.88 -5.89
N LYS A 395 9.55 -14.84 -6.10
CA LYS A 395 9.36 -16.21 -5.65
C LYS A 395 9.15 -16.30 -4.13
N ALA A 396 9.85 -15.48 -3.34
CA ALA A 396 9.67 -15.44 -1.89
C ALA A 396 8.32 -14.84 -1.46
N ILE A 397 7.78 -13.88 -2.23
CA ILE A 397 6.43 -13.35 -2.01
C ILE A 397 5.37 -14.41 -2.33
N LEU A 398 5.56 -15.17 -3.42
CA LEU A 398 4.66 -16.25 -3.86
C LEU A 398 4.74 -17.50 -2.98
N GLU A 399 5.81 -17.66 -2.19
CA GLU A 399 6.01 -18.76 -1.24
C GLU A 399 6.17 -18.23 0.22
N PRO A 400 5.08 -17.75 0.87
CA PRO A 400 5.15 -17.08 2.18
C PRO A 400 5.74 -17.93 3.32
N THR A 401 5.76 -19.26 3.15
CA THR A 401 6.40 -20.20 4.07
C THR A 401 7.91 -20.00 4.15
N LYS A 402 8.56 -19.54 3.07
CA LYS A 402 10.00 -19.19 3.08
C LYS A 402 10.30 -17.91 3.86
N ALA A 403 9.32 -17.01 3.98
CA ALA A 403 9.44 -15.78 4.77
C ALA A 403 9.17 -16.00 6.28
N GLY A 404 9.00 -17.24 6.74
CA GLY A 404 8.91 -17.61 8.16
C GLY A 404 7.80 -16.88 8.93
N SER A 405 6.64 -16.66 8.29
CA SER A 405 5.47 -16.11 8.97
C SER A 405 4.84 -17.21 9.82
N LYS A 406 5.11 -17.22 11.14
CA LYS A 406 4.52 -18.19 12.09
C LYS A 406 3.00 -18.25 12.01
N ALA A 407 2.34 -17.11 11.77
CA ALA A 407 0.90 -17.04 11.56
C ALA A 407 0.45 -17.80 10.31
N TYR A 408 1.19 -17.68 9.20
CA TYR A 408 0.88 -18.40 7.96
C TYR A 408 1.19 -19.90 8.09
N GLU A 409 2.31 -20.25 8.72
CA GLU A 409 2.64 -21.65 9.02
C GLU A 409 1.58 -22.31 9.91
N ALA A 410 1.11 -21.61 10.95
CA ALA A 410 0.05 -22.10 11.83
C ALA A 410 -1.28 -22.25 11.06
N LEU A 411 -1.63 -21.31 10.18
CA LEU A 411 -2.84 -21.38 9.35
C LEU A 411 -2.77 -22.51 8.32
N LEU A 412 -1.62 -22.70 7.66
CA LEU A 412 -1.40 -23.78 6.71
C LEU A 412 -1.49 -25.15 7.39
N LYS A 413 -0.81 -25.33 8.54
CA LYS A 413 -0.92 -26.55 9.34
C LYS A 413 -2.35 -26.78 9.84
N ALA A 414 -3.07 -25.72 10.22
CA ALA A 414 -4.45 -25.82 10.65
C ALA A 414 -5.37 -26.28 9.49
N GLN A 415 -5.14 -25.78 8.27
CA GLN A 415 -5.83 -26.21 7.06
C GLN A 415 -5.54 -27.70 6.76
N GLU A 416 -4.27 -28.12 6.80
CA GLU A 416 -3.87 -29.51 6.59
C GLU A 416 -4.47 -30.45 7.64
N ALA A 417 -4.51 -30.02 8.90
CA ALA A 417 -5.13 -30.77 9.99
C ALA A 417 -6.65 -30.91 9.80
N ALA A 418 -7.33 -29.85 9.39
CA ALA A 418 -8.74 -29.92 9.02
C ALA A 418 -8.99 -30.88 7.86
N ILE A 419 -8.20 -30.82 6.79
CA ILE A 419 -8.32 -31.72 5.62
C ILE A 419 -8.09 -33.18 6.04
N SER A 420 -7.07 -33.45 6.86
CA SER A 420 -6.77 -34.80 7.35
C SER A 420 -7.88 -35.37 8.27
N ALA A 421 -8.61 -34.50 8.95
CA ALA A 421 -9.76 -34.87 9.77
C ALA A 421 -11.06 -35.09 8.96
N LEU A 422 -11.14 -34.61 7.71
CA LEU A 422 -12.25 -34.85 6.78
C LEU A 422 -12.17 -36.27 6.17
N LYS A 423 -12.33 -37.30 7.01
CA LYS A 423 -12.37 -38.71 6.61
C LYS A 423 -13.78 -39.29 6.73
N PRO A 424 -14.16 -40.28 5.88
CA PRO A 424 -15.44 -40.97 6.01
C PRO A 424 -15.65 -41.51 7.43
N GLY A 425 -16.79 -41.15 8.04
CA GLY A 425 -17.12 -41.53 9.43
C GLY A 425 -16.84 -40.45 10.49
N ASN A 426 -16.07 -39.40 10.17
CA ASN A 426 -15.83 -38.28 11.08
C ASN A 426 -16.94 -37.22 11.00
N LYS A 427 -17.23 -36.57 12.13
CA LYS A 427 -18.11 -35.38 12.18
C LYS A 427 -17.39 -34.17 11.58
N VAL A 428 -18.11 -33.28 10.90
CA VAL A 428 -17.56 -32.01 10.37
C VAL A 428 -16.93 -31.14 11.46
N SER A 429 -17.50 -31.19 12.67
CA SER A 429 -16.92 -30.53 13.85
C SER A 429 -15.50 -31.01 14.18
N ALA A 430 -15.13 -32.25 13.82
CA ALA A 430 -13.78 -32.77 14.04
C ALA A 430 -12.73 -32.05 13.19
N ALA A 431 -13.08 -31.63 11.97
CA ALA A 431 -12.19 -30.82 11.13
C ALA A 431 -11.97 -29.43 11.74
N TYR A 432 -13.03 -28.81 12.27
CA TYR A 432 -12.94 -27.53 12.99
C TYR A 432 -12.03 -27.63 14.21
N GLN A 433 -12.24 -28.66 15.03
CA GLN A 433 -11.44 -28.88 16.23
C GLN A 433 -9.99 -29.21 15.91
N ALA A 434 -9.71 -29.92 14.81
CA ALA A 434 -8.34 -30.19 14.36
C ALA A 434 -7.62 -28.91 13.94
N ALA A 435 -8.26 -28.04 13.15
CA ALA A 435 -7.70 -26.73 12.81
C ALA A 435 -7.51 -25.85 14.05
N LEU A 436 -8.53 -25.74 14.90
CA LEU A 436 -8.49 -24.94 16.12
C LEU A 436 -7.36 -25.38 17.05
N SER A 437 -7.18 -26.69 17.25
CA SER A 437 -6.10 -27.24 18.09
C SER A 437 -4.71 -26.86 17.57
N VAL A 438 -4.53 -26.76 16.25
CA VAL A 438 -3.26 -26.32 15.66
C VAL A 438 -3.05 -24.82 15.90
N VAL A 439 -4.10 -24.01 15.73
CA VAL A 439 -4.00 -22.56 15.96
C VAL A 439 -3.78 -22.25 17.45
N GLU A 440 -4.49 -22.92 18.37
CA GLU A 440 -4.28 -22.79 19.82
C GLU A 440 -2.84 -23.14 20.24
N LYS A 441 -2.22 -24.09 19.55
CA LYS A 441 -0.86 -24.56 19.86
C LYS A 441 0.22 -23.69 19.22
N ASP A 442 0.09 -23.40 17.93
CA ASP A 442 1.16 -22.81 17.12
C ASP A 442 1.02 -21.28 16.97
N ALA A 443 -0.17 -20.71 17.20
CA ALA A 443 -0.45 -19.26 17.15
C ALA A 443 -1.68 -18.87 18.03
N PRO A 444 -1.61 -19.04 19.37
CA PRO A 444 -2.75 -18.85 20.28
C PRO A 444 -3.37 -17.44 20.21
N GLU A 445 -2.59 -16.42 19.85
CA GLU A 445 -3.04 -15.05 19.65
C GLU A 445 -4.03 -14.89 18.48
N LEU A 446 -4.11 -15.86 17.57
CA LEU A 446 -5.02 -15.85 16.42
C LEU A 446 -6.35 -16.55 16.68
N VAL A 447 -6.50 -17.25 17.81
CA VAL A 447 -7.72 -17.99 18.17
C VAL A 447 -8.98 -17.13 18.15
N PRO A 448 -8.99 -15.88 18.68
CA PRO A 448 -10.17 -15.01 18.62
C PRO A 448 -10.58 -14.62 17.19
N ASN A 449 -9.64 -14.72 16.24
CA ASN A 449 -9.78 -14.28 14.86
C ASN A 449 -10.03 -15.44 13.89
N LEU A 450 -10.03 -16.69 14.37
CA LEU A 450 -10.30 -17.86 13.55
C LEU A 450 -11.78 -17.89 13.14
N THR A 451 -12.05 -18.02 11.84
CA THR A 451 -13.42 -18.08 11.31
C THR A 451 -14.21 -19.22 11.94
N LYS A 452 -15.43 -18.95 12.42
CA LYS A 452 -16.28 -19.95 13.10
C LYS A 452 -16.88 -21.02 12.17
N MET A 453 -16.65 -20.91 10.87
CA MET A 453 -16.97 -21.89 9.84
C MET A 453 -15.73 -22.17 9.00
N LEU A 454 -15.35 -23.45 8.87
CA LEU A 454 -14.21 -23.86 8.02
C LEU A 454 -14.56 -23.96 6.53
N ALA A 455 -15.80 -24.30 6.19
CA ALA A 455 -16.34 -24.36 4.83
C ALA A 455 -17.85 -24.69 4.86
N GLN A 456 -18.55 -24.38 3.77
CA GLN A 456 -19.90 -24.88 3.46
C GLN A 456 -19.78 -25.97 2.37
N ALA A 457 -20.59 -27.04 2.45
CA ALA A 457 -20.46 -28.18 1.54
C ALA A 457 -20.87 -27.83 0.10
N SER A 458 -19.89 -27.78 -0.81
CA SER A 458 -20.13 -27.70 -2.26
C SER A 458 -20.14 -29.11 -2.86
N ALA A 459 -21.29 -29.57 -3.34
CA ALA A 459 -21.42 -30.84 -4.03
C ALA A 459 -20.82 -30.77 -5.45
N LEU A 460 -19.87 -31.66 -5.74
CA LEU A 460 -19.58 -32.29 -7.05
C LEU A 460 -19.42 -31.40 -8.30
N SER A 461 -18.16 -31.19 -8.74
CA SER A 461 -17.71 -31.57 -10.10
C SER A 461 -16.18 -31.43 -10.31
N SER A 462 -15.48 -32.58 -10.22
CA SER A 462 -14.31 -33.03 -11.03
C SER A 462 -13.11 -32.07 -11.23
N VAL A 463 -11.90 -32.32 -10.71
CA VAL A 463 -10.98 -33.43 -11.05
C VAL A 463 -10.89 -33.71 -12.57
N SER A 464 -9.92 -33.08 -13.22
CA SER A 464 -9.07 -33.64 -14.29
C SER A 464 -7.91 -32.66 -14.53
N GLN A 465 -6.66 -33.01 -14.19
CA GLN A 465 -5.57 -33.31 -15.15
C GLN A 465 -5.45 -32.27 -16.27
N ALA A 466 -4.32 -31.61 -16.54
CA ALA A 466 -2.91 -31.86 -16.27
C ALA A 466 -2.18 -30.52 -16.08
#